data_AF-D7BJS9-F1
#
_entry.id   AF-D7BJS9-F1
#
_cell.length_a   1.000
_cell.length_b   1.000
_cell.length_c   1.000
_cell.angle_alpha   90.00
_cell.angle_beta   90.00
_cell.angle_gamma   90.00
#
_symmetry.space_group_name_H-M   'P 1'
#
loop_
_entity.id
_entity.type
_entity.pdbx_description
1 polymer ?
#
loop_
_entity_poly.entity_id
_entity_poly.type
_entity_poly.pdbx_seq_one_letter_code
_entity_poly.pdbx_strand_id
1 'polypeptide(L)'
;MGQTEKVTIYCYGGCGRSVTLQKSKVQKADYYICGSRESGAQCEARLPPLSPGKVRYAVINAAGSFWGYTDEWPDTETAASVMRAQEIRAAGLAQMDIEKDKSCN
;
A
#
# COMPACT_ATOMS: atom_id res chain seq x y z
N MET A 1 23.69 17.89 -24.49
CA MET A 1 22.34 17.40 -24.17
C MET A 1 22.47 16.03 -23.53
N GLY A 2 22.35 15.92 -22.21
CA GLY A 2 22.45 14.63 -21.53
C GLY A 2 21.19 13.80 -21.79
N GLN A 3 21.32 12.60 -22.33
CA GLN A 3 20.20 11.67 -22.45
C GLN A 3 19.69 11.35 -21.03
N THR A 4 18.42 11.64 -20.75
CA THR A 4 17.82 11.32 -19.46
C THR A 4 17.51 9.83 -19.41
N GLU A 5 18.13 9.12 -18.48
CA GLU A 5 17.89 7.69 -18.23
C GLU A 5 16.39 7.46 -17.96
N LYS A 6 15.78 6.58 -18.76
CA LYS A 6 14.39 6.15 -18.60
C LYS A 6 14.36 4.76 -18.00
N VAL A 7 13.37 4.51 -17.15
CA VAL A 7 13.11 3.22 -16.54
C VAL A 7 11.67 2.81 -16.83
N THR A 8 11.47 1.52 -17.12
CA THR A 8 10.16 0.92 -17.27
C THR A 8 9.81 0.18 -15.99
N ILE A 9 8.70 0.57 -15.36
CA ILE A 9 8.15 -0.04 -14.17
C ILE A 9 6.97 -0.92 -14.56
N TYR A 10 6.94 -2.14 -14.05
CA TYR A 10 5.87 -3.11 -14.29
C TYR A 10 5.03 -3.29 -13.03
N CYS A 11 3.74 -3.56 -13.22
CA CYS A 11 2.85 -3.86 -12.10
C CYS A 11 3.24 -5.20 -11.46
N TYR A 12 3.59 -5.17 -10.18
CA TYR A 12 3.95 -6.36 -9.41
C TYR A 12 2.81 -7.38 -9.37
N GLY A 13 1.56 -6.91 -9.34
CA GLY A 13 0.38 -7.78 -9.34
C GLY A 13 0.21 -8.62 -10.62
N GLY A 14 1.06 -8.47 -11.63
CA GLY A 14 1.08 -9.35 -12.79
C GLY A 14 -0.05 -9.12 -13.79
N CYS A 15 -0.63 -7.91 -13.84
CA CYS A 15 -1.67 -7.56 -14.81
C CYS A 15 -1.11 -7.11 -16.18
N GLY A 16 0.21 -7.15 -16.37
CA GLY A 16 0.87 -6.74 -17.61
C GLY A 16 0.96 -5.22 -17.84
N ARG A 17 0.41 -4.38 -16.96
CA ARG A 17 0.54 -2.93 -17.07
C ARG A 17 1.96 -2.47 -16.73
N SER A 18 2.45 -1.51 -17.50
CA SER A 18 3.75 -0.89 -17.28
C SER A 18 3.72 0.61 -17.58
N VAL A 19 4.65 1.36 -17.01
CA VAL A 19 4.87 2.78 -17.34
C VAL A 19 6.36 3.03 -17.55
N THR A 20 6.71 3.82 -18.56
CA THR A 20 8.10 4.21 -18.82
C THR A 20 8.26 5.70 -18.50
N LEU A 21 9.12 6.01 -17.54
CA LEU A 21 9.33 7.36 -17.02
C LEU A 21 10.82 7.69 -16.96
N GLN A 22 11.14 8.97 -16.83
CA GLN A 22 12.49 9.36 -16.43
C GLN A 22 12.77 8.83 -15.02
N LYS A 23 13.98 8.32 -14.79
CA LYS A 23 14.37 7.75 -13.49
C LYS A 23 14.20 8.75 -12.33
N SER A 24 14.44 10.03 -12.57
CA SER A 24 14.24 11.12 -11.61
C SER A 24 12.78 11.37 -11.23
N LYS A 25 11.82 10.80 -11.97
CA LYS A 25 10.37 10.90 -11.71
C LYS A 25 9.81 9.66 -11.02
N VAL A 26 10.68 8.71 -10.66
CA VAL A 26 10.28 7.48 -9.97
C VAL A 26 10.77 7.55 -8.52
N GLN A 27 9.84 7.48 -7.58
CA GLN A 27 10.17 7.25 -6.18
C GLN A 27 10.45 5.77 -5.96
N LYS A 28 11.54 5.47 -5.24
CA LYS A 28 11.95 4.10 -4.96
C LYS A 28 10.93 3.42 -4.05
N ALA A 29 10.51 2.21 -4.43
CA ALA A 29 9.65 1.34 -3.65
C ALA A 29 10.04 -0.13 -3.88
N ASP A 30 9.64 -1.02 -2.96
CA ASP A 30 9.85 -2.46 -3.09
C ASP A 30 8.88 -3.07 -4.12
N TYR A 31 7.64 -2.57 -4.16
CA TYR A 31 6.60 -3.04 -5.07
C TYR A 31 5.88 -1.86 -5.72
N TYR A 32 5.57 -1.99 -7.01
CA TYR A 32 4.74 -1.03 -7.73
C TYR A 32 3.43 -1.67 -8.17
N ILE A 33 2.29 -1.11 -7.77
CA ILE A 33 0.96 -1.58 -8.19
C ILE A 33 0.30 -0.54 -9.07
N CYS A 34 -0.32 -0.98 -10.16
CA CYS A 34 -1.05 -0.07 -11.04
C CYS A 34 -2.28 0.50 -10.31
N GLY A 35 -2.49 1.82 -10.37
CA GLY A 35 -3.71 2.49 -9.87
C GLY A 35 -4.96 2.25 -10.72
N SER A 36 -5.09 1.07 -11.32
CA SER A 36 -6.23 0.67 -12.14
C SER A 36 -7.50 0.50 -11.30
N ARG A 37 -8.64 1.04 -11.74
CA ARG A 37 -9.94 0.74 -11.11
C ARG A 37 -10.39 -0.71 -11.31
N GLU A 38 -10.03 -1.31 -12.44
CA GLU A 38 -10.49 -2.65 -12.83
C GLU A 38 -9.68 -3.77 -12.16
N SER A 39 -8.38 -3.53 -11.99
CA SER A 39 -7.42 -4.57 -11.59
C SER A 39 -6.56 -4.19 -10.39
N GLY A 40 -6.63 -2.94 -9.90
CA GLY A 40 -5.75 -2.41 -8.86
C GLY A 40 -5.90 -3.18 -7.55
N ALA A 41 -7.14 -3.37 -7.07
CA ALA A 41 -7.40 -4.11 -5.84
C ALA A 41 -6.93 -5.58 -5.92
N GLN A 42 -7.12 -6.23 -7.07
CA GLN A 42 -6.64 -7.60 -7.30
C GLN A 42 -5.11 -7.68 -7.36
N CYS A 43 -4.46 -6.66 -7.94
CA CYS A 43 -3.01 -6.58 -7.98
C CYS A 43 -2.42 -6.33 -6.60
N GLU A 44 -3.05 -5.47 -5.80
CA GLU A 44 -2.65 -5.19 -4.42
C GLU A 44 -2.82 -6.43 -3.53
N ALA A 45 -3.88 -7.21 -3.70
CA ALA A 45 -4.09 -8.47 -2.99
C ALA A 45 -3.01 -9.54 -3.27
N ARG A 46 -2.23 -9.39 -4.35
CA ARG A 46 -1.09 -10.26 -4.69
C ARG A 46 0.23 -9.82 -4.06
N LEU A 47 0.25 -8.68 -3.35
CA LEU A 47 1.44 -8.29 -2.62
C LEU A 47 1.81 -9.36 -1.59
N PRO A 48 3.12 -9.59 -1.35
CA PRO A 48 3.54 -10.53 -0.32
C PRO A 48 2.96 -10.14 1.05
N PRO A 49 2.66 -11.13 1.91
CA PRO A 49 2.27 -10.87 3.29
C PRO A 49 3.32 -10.01 3.99
N LEU A 50 2.87 -9.01 4.74
CA LEU A 50 3.76 -8.16 5.51
C LEU A 50 4.40 -8.99 6.63
N SER A 51 5.73 -8.91 6.76
CA SER A 51 6.43 -9.61 7.84
C SER A 51 5.97 -9.08 9.20
N PRO A 52 5.79 -9.96 10.22
CA PRO A 52 5.37 -9.52 11.54
C PRO A 52 6.28 -8.40 12.10
N GLY A 53 5.66 -7.32 12.57
CA GLY A 53 6.35 -6.16 13.15
C GLY A 53 6.84 -5.11 12.15
N LYS A 54 6.81 -5.40 10.84
CA LYS A 54 7.02 -4.36 9.81
C LYS A 54 5.74 -3.57 9.56
N VAL A 55 5.92 -2.37 9.01
CA VAL A 55 4.86 -1.56 8.42
C VAL A 55 5.06 -1.47 6.91
N ARG A 56 3.96 -1.36 6.16
CA ARG A 56 3.98 -1.13 4.72
C ARG A 56 3.59 0.32 4.45
N TYR A 57 4.54 1.12 3.98
CA TYR A 57 4.28 2.48 3.52
C TYR A 57 3.74 2.44 2.09
N ALA A 58 2.65 3.14 1.84
CA ALA A 58 2.09 3.31 0.51
C ALA A 58 2.28 4.75 0.03
N VAL A 59 2.91 4.91 -1.13
CA VAL A 59 3.11 6.19 -1.79
C VAL A 59 2.29 6.23 -3.07
N ILE A 60 1.28 7.11 -3.08
CA ILE A 60 0.45 7.35 -4.24
C ILE A 60 1.30 8.04 -5.32
N ASN A 61 1.16 7.59 -6.57
CA ASN A 61 1.89 8.12 -7.74
C ASN A 61 3.43 8.04 -7.63
N ALA A 62 3.95 7.00 -6.96
CA ALA A 62 5.38 6.73 -6.88
C ALA A 62 6.05 6.60 -8.27
N ALA A 63 5.30 6.10 -9.26
CA ALA A 63 5.72 6.07 -10.67
C ALA A 63 4.53 6.36 -11.59
N GLY A 64 4.26 7.65 -11.87
CA GLY A 64 3.13 8.04 -12.69
C GLY A 64 1.80 7.69 -12.00
N SER A 65 1.01 6.78 -12.57
CA SER A 65 -0.24 6.28 -11.98
C SER A 65 -0.07 5.06 -11.07
N PHE A 66 1.17 4.66 -10.79
CA PHE A 66 1.47 3.51 -9.94
C PHE A 66 1.65 3.93 -8.49
N TRP A 67 1.13 3.12 -7.58
CA TRP A 67 1.40 3.22 -6.15
C TRP A 67 2.66 2.44 -5.83
N GLY A 68 3.52 3.02 -4.99
CA GLY A 68 4.73 2.38 -4.48
C GLY A 68 4.50 1.86 -3.07
N TYR A 69 4.91 0.63 -2.78
CA TYR A 69 4.83 0.03 -1.46
C TYR A 69 6.22 -0.35 -0.97
N THR A 70 6.54 0.01 0.27
CA THR A 70 7.84 -0.28 0.89
C THR A 70 7.63 -0.86 2.28
N ASP A 71 8.32 -1.98 2.57
CA ASP A 71 8.17 -2.73 3.83
C ASP A 71 9.34 -2.45 4.78
N GLU A 72 9.10 -1.62 5.79
CA GLU A 72 10.14 -1.13 6.68
C GLU A 72 9.83 -1.42 8.16
N TRP A 73 10.87 -1.39 8.98
CA TRP A 73 10.73 -1.42 10.42
C TRP A 73 10.34 -0.03 10.89
N PRO A 74 9.17 0.14 11.54
CA PRO A 74 8.75 1.45 12.01
C PRO A 74 9.69 1.93 13.12
N ASP A 75 9.86 3.25 13.23
CA ASP A 75 10.39 3.86 14.45
C ASP A 75 9.41 3.69 15.62
N THR A 76 9.87 4.07 16.82
CA THR A 76 9.09 3.91 18.06
C THR A 76 7.78 4.69 18.03
N GLU A 77 7.77 5.87 17.40
CA GLU A 77 6.58 6.72 17.29
C GLU A 77 5.54 6.10 16.35
N THR A 78 5.99 5.66 15.18
CA THR A 78 5.15 5.02 14.17
C THR A 78 4.58 3.72 14.70
N ALA A 79 5.39 2.90 15.38
CA ALA A 79 4.93 1.65 16.00
C ALA A 79 3.83 1.92 17.04
N ALA A 80 4.03 2.91 17.92
CA ALA A 80 3.03 3.30 18.91
C ALA A 80 1.76 3.85 18.24
N SER A 81 1.89 4.58 17.13
CA SER A 81 0.76 5.09 16.34
C SER A 81 -0.07 3.95 15.73
N VAL A 82 0.61 2.96 15.14
CA VAL A 82 -0.06 1.77 14.57
C VAL A 82 -0.79 0.98 15.65
N MET A 83 -0.17 0.79 16.82
CA MET A 83 -0.84 0.12 17.95
C MET A 83 -2.12 0.85 18.37
N ARG A 84 -2.07 2.17 18.55
CA ARG A 84 -3.27 2.97 18.88
C ARG A 84 -4.36 2.84 17.83
N ALA A 85 -3.99 2.87 16.54
CA ALA A 85 -4.96 2.71 15.45
C ALA A 85 -5.63 1.33 15.46
N GLN A 86 -4.88 0.27 15.79
CA GLN A 86 -5.42 -1.09 15.93
C GLN A 86 -6.38 -1.20 17.11
N GLU A 87 -6.04 -0.60 18.25
CA GLU A 87 -6.91 -0.56 19.44
C GLU A 87 -8.23 0.16 19.15
N ILE A 88 -8.17 1.34 18.51
CA ILE A 88 -9.37 2.09 18.09
C ILE A 88 -10.23 1.24 17.14
N ARG A 89 -9.61 0.59 16.16
CA ARG A 89 -10.33 -0.29 15.22
C ARG A 89 -11.00 -1.45 15.94
N ALA A 90 -10.30 -2.11 16.86
CA ALA A 90 -10.84 -3.23 17.62
C ALA A 90 -12.03 -2.80 18.49
N ALA A 91 -11.91 -1.66 19.18
CA ALA A 91 -12.99 -1.09 19.98
C ALA A 91 -14.21 -0.74 19.12
N GLY A 92 -14.00 -0.14 17.95
CA GLY A 92 -15.08 0.19 17.01
C GLY A 92 -15.81 -1.05 16.50
N LEU A 93 -15.09 -2.11 16.14
CA LEU A 93 -15.70 -3.38 15.72
C LEU A 93 -16.53 -4.01 16.85
N ALA A 94 -16.00 -4.04 18.07
CA ALA A 94 -16.73 -4.56 19.23
C ALA A 94 -18.01 -3.77 19.51
N GLN A 95 -17.99 -2.44 19.35
CA GLN A 95 -19.18 -1.61 19.51
C GLN A 95 -20.25 -1.94 18.44
N MET A 96 -19.85 -2.09 17.18
CA MET A 96 -20.78 -2.44 16.10
C MET A 96 -21.44 -3.80 16.33
N ASP A 97 -20.70 -4.78 16.85
CA ASP A 97 -21.25 -6.10 17.19
C ASP A 97 -22.29 -6.00 18.32
N ILE A 98 -22.01 -5.22 19.37
CA ILE A 98 -22.96 -4.99 20.48
C ILE A 98 -24.24 -4.29 19.97
N GLU A 99 -24.12 -3.29 19.09
CA GLU A 99 -25.27 -2.57 18.53
C GLU A 99 -26.12 -3.49 17.64
N LYS A 100 -25.47 -4.35 16.85
CA LYS A 100 -26.16 -5.36 16.03
C LYS A 100 -26.95 -6.33 16.90
N ASP A 101 -26.36 -6.84 17.98
CA ASP A 101 -27.02 -7.77 18.90
C ASP A 101 -28.21 -7.11 19.63
N LYS A 102 -28.13 -5.81 19.93
CA LYS A 102 -29.25 -5.05 20.49
C LYS A 102 -30.37 -4.79 19.48
N SER A 103 -30.06 -4.69 18.20
CA SER A 103 -31.05 -4.45 17.13
C SER A 103 -31.86 -5.69 16.73
N CYS A 104 -31.41 -6.88 17.13
CA CYS A 104 -32.08 -8.16 16.87
C CYS A 104 -32.94 -8.65 18.04
N ASN A 105 -33.04 -7.89 19.13
CA ASN A 105 -33.97 -8.09 20.25
C ASN A 105 -35.03 -6.99 20.28
#